data_AF-A0A9P4HHY5-F1
#
_entry.id   AF-A0A9P4HHY5-F1
#
_cell.length_a   1.000
_cell.length_b   1.000
_cell.length_c   1.000
_cell.angle_alpha   90.00
_cell.angle_beta   90.00
_cell.angle_gamma   90.00
#
_symmetry.space_group_name_H-M   'P 1'
#
loop_
_entity.id
_entity.type
_entity.pdbx_description
1 polymer ?
#
loop_
_entity_poly.entity_id
_entity_poly.type
_entity_poly.pdbx_seq_one_letter_code
_entity_poly.pdbx_strand_id
1 'polypeptide(L)'
;MASQPTFNVQGNSPASSAPAPAAGASAVQNQAASNEPADHSFDRGLYAPNIAGGLEPDRSIDYIINRLMHPPWSMYSTDGQTVTLPIAWAVGIIEREHFEESRVIANHRLVLRGDTPMRAQLQAEFDAGRLSGMILSWLQHGEGIVTVPPSQFEQIPHAQGAQQPT
;
A
#
# COMPACT_ATOMS: atom_id res chain seq x y z
N MET A 1 38.67 -49.42 5.19
CA MET A 1 39.23 -49.17 6.54
C MET A 1 40.12 -47.94 6.46
N ALA A 2 39.72 -46.84 7.09
CA ALA A 2 40.52 -45.65 7.45
C ALA A 2 39.53 -44.62 8.03
N SER A 3 39.46 -44.42 9.35
CA SER A 3 40.25 -43.46 10.14
C SER A 3 39.58 -42.08 10.30
N GLN A 4 38.69 -41.99 11.28
CA GLN A 4 38.52 -40.80 12.13
C GLN A 4 39.20 -41.10 13.50
N PRO A 5 39.34 -40.15 14.44
CA PRO A 5 39.12 -38.69 14.39
C PRO A 5 40.37 -37.89 14.79
N THR A 6 40.27 -36.55 14.88
CA THR A 6 41.11 -35.76 15.79
C THR A 6 40.27 -34.66 16.42
N PHE A 7 40.10 -34.76 17.74
CA PHE A 7 39.55 -33.69 18.58
C PHE A 7 40.68 -32.74 18.96
N ASN A 8 40.40 -31.44 19.07
CA ASN A 8 41.28 -30.51 19.76
C ASN A 8 40.47 -29.64 20.73
N VAL A 9 40.86 -29.64 22.01
CA VAL A 9 40.12 -29.03 23.13
C VAL A 9 41.04 -28.09 23.89
N GLN A 10 40.75 -26.79 23.88
CA GLN A 10 41.11 -25.81 24.91
C GLN A 10 40.46 -24.47 24.50
N GLY A 11 39.83 -23.65 25.35
CA GLY A 11 39.55 -23.78 26.78
C GLY A 11 39.52 -22.38 27.40
N ASN A 12 38.36 -21.90 27.84
CA ASN A 12 38.27 -20.69 28.66
C ASN A 12 37.00 -20.73 29.52
N SER A 13 37.19 -20.65 30.84
CA SER A 13 36.14 -20.73 31.87
C SER A 13 36.02 -19.37 32.60
N PRO A 14 35.00 -19.14 33.45
CA PRO A 14 34.39 -17.81 33.58
C PRO A 14 34.93 -16.98 34.76
N ALA A 15 34.62 -15.69 34.75
CA ALA A 15 34.75 -14.80 35.90
C ALA A 15 33.41 -14.11 36.21
N SER A 16 32.86 -14.40 37.39
CA SER A 16 31.65 -13.75 37.92
C SER A 16 31.91 -12.31 38.36
N SER A 17 30.90 -11.44 38.26
CA SER A 17 30.56 -10.44 39.28
C SER A 17 29.16 -9.88 39.04
N ALA A 18 28.25 -10.14 39.98
CA ALA A 18 27.02 -9.35 40.17
C ALA A 18 27.31 -8.25 41.20
N PRO A 19 26.51 -7.17 41.24
CA PRO A 19 25.46 -7.16 42.27
C PRO A 19 24.13 -6.52 41.84
N ALA A 20 23.10 -6.79 42.65
CA ALA A 20 21.81 -6.09 42.71
C ALA A 20 21.58 -5.66 44.19
N PRO A 21 20.42 -5.12 44.61
CA PRO A 21 19.34 -4.41 43.90
C PRO A 21 19.09 -2.99 44.52
N ALA A 22 18.12 -2.24 43.99
CA ALA A 22 17.48 -1.15 44.75
C ALA A 22 15.99 -1.04 44.39
N ALA A 23 15.10 -1.30 45.36
CA ALA A 23 13.67 -1.09 45.24
C ALA A 23 13.29 0.23 45.92
N GLY A 24 12.48 1.06 45.25
CA GLY A 24 11.93 2.30 45.77
C GLY A 24 10.49 2.45 45.34
N ALA A 25 9.56 1.99 46.16
CA ALA A 25 8.12 2.09 45.89
C ALA A 25 7.59 3.45 46.36
N SER A 26 6.66 4.03 45.60
CA SER A 26 5.70 5.03 46.09
C SER A 26 4.42 4.85 45.31
N ALA A 27 3.33 4.58 46.02
CA ALA A 27 2.07 4.14 45.44
C ALA A 27 1.01 5.25 45.49
N VAL A 28 0.41 5.51 44.32
CA VAL A 28 -1.04 5.70 44.08
C VAL A 28 -1.83 6.62 45.03
N GLN A 29 -2.36 7.73 44.49
CA GLN A 29 -3.81 8.00 44.51
C GLN A 29 -4.23 9.14 43.56
N ASN A 30 -5.24 8.84 42.70
CA ASN A 30 -6.51 9.56 42.46
C ASN A 30 -6.53 11.12 42.44
N GLN A 31 -7.25 11.86 41.59
CA GLN A 31 -8.30 11.65 40.56
C GLN A 31 -8.48 13.03 39.84
N ALA A 32 -9.09 13.23 38.66
CA ALA A 32 -9.57 12.38 37.56
C ALA A 32 -9.94 13.26 36.33
N ALA A 33 -10.30 12.63 35.20
CA ALA A 33 -11.07 13.16 34.07
C ALA A 33 -10.60 14.44 33.33
N SER A 34 -10.08 14.24 32.12
CA SER A 34 -10.71 14.80 30.91
C SER A 34 -10.54 13.81 29.77
N ASN A 35 -11.60 13.61 29.00
CA ASN A 35 -11.58 12.73 27.83
C ASN A 35 -10.78 13.38 26.71
N GLU A 36 -9.81 12.65 26.14
CA GLU A 36 -9.47 12.72 24.72
C GLU A 36 -8.56 11.52 24.40
N PRO A 37 -9.04 10.49 23.66
CA PRO A 37 -8.10 9.61 22.97
C PRO A 37 -7.43 10.46 21.90
N ALA A 38 -6.22 10.94 22.19
CA ALA A 38 -5.45 11.80 21.30
C ALA A 38 -5.48 11.20 19.89
N ASP A 39 -5.94 12.00 18.94
CA ASP A 39 -5.96 11.66 17.52
C ASP A 39 -4.54 11.29 17.10
N HIS A 40 -4.29 9.99 16.94
CA HIS A 40 -3.04 9.51 16.35
C HIS A 40 -3.17 9.68 14.85
N SER A 41 -3.21 10.94 14.40
CA SER A 41 -2.94 11.35 13.04
C SER A 41 -1.64 10.68 12.62
N PHE A 42 -1.77 9.60 11.82
CA PHE A 42 -0.64 8.84 11.34
C PHE A 42 0.22 9.75 10.48
N ASP A 43 1.37 10.13 11.04
CA ASP A 43 2.35 11.01 10.41
C ASP A 43 2.63 10.48 8.99
N ARG A 44 2.20 11.24 7.99
CA ARG A 44 2.24 10.82 6.58
C ARG A 44 3.71 10.70 6.19
N GLY A 45 4.23 9.47 6.26
CA GLY A 45 5.65 9.20 6.10
C GLY A 45 6.23 9.83 4.84
N LEU A 46 7.53 10.17 4.89
CA LEU A 46 8.30 11.02 3.94
C LEU A 46 8.21 10.73 2.43
N TYR A 47 7.45 9.72 2.00
CA TYR A 47 7.17 9.35 0.61
C TYR A 47 5.69 9.45 0.22
N ALA A 48 4.80 9.84 1.14
CA ALA A 48 3.41 10.14 0.82
C ALA A 48 3.37 11.42 -0.05
N PRO A 49 2.65 11.43 -1.18
CA PRO A 49 2.54 12.62 -2.02
C PRO A 49 1.95 13.77 -1.20
N ASN A 50 2.61 14.93 -1.22
CA ASN A 50 2.17 16.10 -0.48
C ASN A 50 0.88 16.66 -1.11
N ILE A 51 -0.26 16.24 -0.59
CA ILE A 51 -1.57 16.82 -0.90
C ILE A 51 -1.64 18.18 -0.20
N ALA A 52 -1.04 19.19 -0.84
CA ALA A 52 -0.95 20.55 -0.33
C ALA A 52 -2.33 21.24 -0.38
N GLY A 53 -3.14 20.95 0.65
CA GLY A 53 -4.50 21.44 0.81
C GLY A 53 -5.25 20.49 1.73
N GLY A 54 -5.63 20.98 2.92
CA GLY A 54 -6.32 20.21 3.97
C GLY A 54 -7.80 19.90 3.66
N LEU A 55 -8.08 19.51 2.42
CA LEU A 55 -9.26 18.72 2.11
C LEU A 55 -8.95 17.29 2.57
N GLU A 56 -9.89 16.63 3.25
CA GLU A 56 -9.82 15.17 3.30
C GLU A 56 -9.74 14.63 1.87
N PRO A 57 -8.96 13.57 1.61
CA PRO A 57 -9.02 12.90 0.32
C PRO A 57 -10.48 12.49 0.09
N ASP A 58 -11.07 12.88 -1.03
CA ASP A 58 -12.46 12.49 -1.33
C ASP A 58 -12.51 10.97 -1.46
N ARG A 59 -13.08 10.30 -0.45
CA ARG A 59 -13.12 8.83 -0.38
C ARG A 59 -14.36 8.25 -1.07
N SER A 60 -15.07 9.06 -1.86
CA SER A 60 -16.25 8.61 -2.59
C SER A 60 -15.84 7.59 -3.65
N ILE A 61 -16.70 6.59 -3.87
CA ILE A 61 -16.46 5.58 -4.91
C ILE A 61 -16.27 6.24 -6.29
N ASP A 62 -17.01 7.31 -6.59
CA ASP A 62 -16.85 8.10 -7.82
C ASP A 62 -15.46 8.71 -7.99
N TYR A 63 -14.84 9.23 -6.91
CA TYR A 63 -13.47 9.74 -6.97
C TYR A 63 -12.47 8.60 -7.22
N ILE A 64 -12.64 7.47 -6.54
CA ILE A 64 -11.80 6.28 -6.69
C ILE A 64 -11.88 5.75 -8.13
N ILE A 65 -13.09 5.53 -8.66
CA ILE A 65 -13.31 5.09 -10.04
C ILE A 65 -12.72 6.11 -11.01
N ASN A 66 -13.00 7.40 -10.85
CA ASN A 66 -12.46 8.44 -11.71
C ASN A 66 -10.92 8.44 -11.74
N ARG A 67 -10.26 8.22 -10.60
CA ARG A 67 -8.79 8.14 -10.52
C ARG A 67 -8.23 6.85 -11.10
N LEU A 68 -8.90 5.72 -10.92
CA LEU A 68 -8.53 4.44 -11.54
C LEU A 68 -8.69 4.47 -13.07
N MET A 69 -9.73 5.13 -13.57
CA MET A 69 -10.06 5.23 -14.99
C MET A 69 -9.38 6.42 -15.70
N HIS A 70 -8.78 7.36 -14.96
CA HIS A 70 -7.96 8.45 -15.49
C HIS A 70 -6.56 8.47 -14.85
N PRO A 71 -5.67 7.52 -15.19
CA PRO A 71 -4.30 7.50 -14.69
C PRO A 71 -3.49 8.70 -15.20
N PRO A 72 -2.43 9.12 -14.46
CA PRO A 72 -1.56 10.21 -14.87
C PRO A 72 -0.73 9.85 -16.11
N TRP A 73 -0.44 10.85 -16.96
CA TRP A 73 0.38 10.70 -18.18
C TRP A 73 1.72 9.98 -17.98
N SER A 74 2.32 10.06 -16.78
CA SER A 74 3.55 9.34 -16.42
C SER A 74 3.42 7.80 -16.40
N MET A 75 2.19 7.26 -16.49
CA MET A 75 1.92 5.81 -16.58
C MET A 75 1.65 5.35 -18.00
N TYR A 76 1.52 6.25 -18.97
CA TYR A 76 1.37 5.92 -20.38
C TYR A 76 2.75 5.67 -21.00
N SER A 77 2.85 4.70 -21.92
CA SER A 77 4.04 4.51 -22.74
C SER A 77 4.28 5.72 -23.65
N THR A 78 5.52 5.94 -24.08
CA THR A 78 5.90 7.06 -24.96
C THR A 78 5.18 7.02 -26.31
N ASP A 79 4.85 5.82 -26.79
CA ASP A 79 4.04 5.50 -27.97
C ASP A 79 2.51 5.61 -27.74
N GLY A 80 2.09 5.80 -26.48
CA GLY A 80 0.68 5.90 -26.06
C GLY A 80 -0.15 4.62 -26.21
N GLN A 81 0.44 3.48 -26.60
CA GLN A 81 -0.30 2.24 -26.87
C GLN A 81 -0.59 1.42 -25.60
N THR A 82 0.05 1.74 -24.48
CA THR A 82 -0.12 1.02 -23.21
C THR A 82 -0.11 1.96 -22.01
N VAL A 83 -0.78 1.53 -20.94
CA VAL A 83 -0.72 2.15 -19.62
C VAL A 83 -0.24 1.11 -18.63
N THR A 84 0.80 1.45 -17.85
CA THR A 84 1.42 0.58 -16.85
C THR A 84 1.11 1.09 -15.46
N LEU A 85 0.27 0.36 -14.73
CA LEU A 85 -0.20 0.74 -13.39
C LEU A 85 0.48 -0.11 -12.31
N PRO A 86 1.27 0.47 -11.40
CA PRO A 86 1.82 -0.24 -10.25
C PRO A 86 0.80 -0.32 -9.11
N ILE A 87 0.76 -1.43 -8.37
CA ILE A 87 -0.24 -1.65 -7.30
C ILE A 87 -0.13 -0.61 -6.18
N ALA A 88 1.09 -0.10 -5.94
CA ALA A 88 1.35 0.98 -4.99
C ALA A 88 0.60 2.29 -5.32
N TRP A 89 0.29 2.55 -6.59
CA TRP A 89 -0.53 3.70 -6.99
C TRP A 89 -2.01 3.48 -6.67
N ALA A 90 -2.54 2.27 -6.92
CA ALA A 90 -3.91 1.93 -6.54
C ALA A 90 -4.12 1.95 -5.02
N VAL A 91 -3.12 1.49 -4.25
CA VAL A 91 -3.07 1.63 -2.78
C VAL A 91 -3.08 3.10 -2.34
N GLY A 92 -2.52 4.00 -3.14
CA GLY A 92 -2.59 5.46 -2.91
C GLY A 92 -3.93 6.11 -3.28
N ILE A 93 -4.85 5.38 -3.92
CA ILE A 93 -6.21 5.85 -4.28
C ILE A 93 -7.25 5.21 -3.35
N ILE A 94 -7.18 3.90 -3.17
CA ILE A 94 -8.16 3.07 -2.45
C ILE A 94 -7.80 2.97 -0.94
N GLU A 95 -6.65 3.50 -0.53
CA GLU A 95 -6.07 3.42 0.82
C GLU A 95 -5.60 2.02 1.24
N ARG A 96 -4.63 1.94 2.16
CA ARG A 96 -3.91 0.69 2.47
C ARG A 96 -4.74 -0.27 3.32
N GLU A 97 -5.66 0.20 4.14
CA GLU A 97 -6.53 -0.65 4.96
C GLU A 97 -7.46 -1.55 4.14
N HIS A 98 -7.72 -1.21 2.89
CA HIS A 98 -8.52 -2.03 1.99
C HIS A 98 -7.75 -3.19 1.34
N PHE A 99 -6.41 -3.20 1.45
CA PHE A 99 -5.56 -4.28 0.93
C PHE A 99 -5.06 -5.21 2.04
N GLU A 100 -4.80 -6.45 1.66
CA GLU A 100 -4.09 -7.45 2.45
C GLU A 100 -2.89 -8.01 1.70
N GLU A 101 -1.91 -8.50 2.45
CA GLU A 101 -0.70 -9.10 1.90
C GLU A 101 -0.95 -10.58 1.62
N SER A 102 -1.24 -10.91 0.36
CA SER A 102 -1.39 -12.29 -0.09
C SER A 102 -0.01 -12.94 -0.24
N ARG A 103 0.24 -13.99 0.54
CA ARG A 103 1.49 -14.77 0.58
C ARG A 103 1.39 -16.07 -0.21
N VAL A 104 1.02 -15.96 -1.48
CA VAL A 104 1.02 -17.12 -2.40
C VAL A 104 2.40 -17.25 -3.04
N ILE A 105 3.18 -18.19 -2.55
CA ILE A 105 4.41 -18.73 -3.15
C ILE A 105 5.46 -17.64 -3.46
N ALA A 106 6.26 -17.31 -2.43
CA ALA A 106 7.47 -16.47 -2.47
C ALA A 106 7.32 -15.01 -2.97
N ASN A 107 6.15 -14.59 -3.43
CA ASN A 107 5.88 -13.23 -3.88
C ASN A 107 4.91 -12.53 -2.92
N HIS A 108 5.34 -11.42 -2.34
CA HIS A 108 4.45 -10.54 -1.56
C HIS A 108 3.55 -9.77 -2.55
N ARG A 109 2.24 -10.01 -2.48
CA ARG A 109 1.22 -9.37 -3.32
C ARG A 109 0.25 -8.57 -2.46
N LEU A 110 -0.22 -7.43 -2.95
CA LEU A 110 -1.28 -6.65 -2.30
C LEU A 110 -2.58 -6.91 -3.06
N VAL A 111 -3.53 -7.58 -2.42
CA VAL A 111 -4.88 -7.87 -2.97
C VAL A 111 -5.93 -7.08 -2.21
N LEU A 112 -7.00 -6.67 -2.90
CA LEU A 112 -8.15 -6.04 -2.26
C LEU A 112 -8.89 -7.08 -1.38
N ARG A 113 -9.04 -6.78 -0.09
CA ARG A 113 -9.63 -7.69 0.91
C ARG A 113 -11.04 -8.12 0.53
N GLY A 114 -11.33 -9.41 0.66
CA GLY A 114 -12.64 -10.01 0.40
C GLY A 114 -13.77 -9.32 1.14
N ASP A 115 -13.61 -9.13 2.45
CA ASP A 115 -14.68 -8.69 3.36
C ASP A 115 -14.82 -7.16 3.45
N THR A 116 -14.27 -6.39 2.50
CA THR A 116 -14.39 -4.92 2.52
C THR A 116 -15.59 -4.41 1.73
N PRO A 117 -16.28 -3.35 2.22
CA PRO A 117 -17.35 -2.70 1.45
C PRO A 117 -16.83 -2.12 0.13
N MET A 118 -15.56 -1.69 0.10
CA MET A 118 -14.85 -1.25 -1.09
C MET A 118 -14.87 -2.28 -2.23
N ARG A 119 -14.65 -3.57 -1.92
CA ARG A 119 -14.71 -4.64 -2.95
C ARG A 119 -16.11 -4.77 -3.52
N ALA A 120 -17.16 -4.70 -2.69
CA ALA A 120 -18.54 -4.77 -3.15
C ALA A 120 -18.93 -3.54 -3.99
N GLN A 121 -18.45 -2.35 -3.62
CA GLN A 121 -18.65 -1.12 -4.39
C GLN A 121 -17.95 -1.19 -5.75
N LEU A 122 -16.65 -1.52 -5.81
CA LEU A 122 -15.92 -1.66 -7.08
C LEU A 122 -16.50 -2.76 -7.99
N GLN A 123 -17.06 -3.82 -7.40
CA GLN A 123 -17.82 -4.83 -8.15
C GLN A 123 -19.10 -4.24 -8.77
N ALA A 124 -19.91 -3.51 -7.99
CA ALA A 124 -21.11 -2.85 -8.50
C ALA A 124 -20.81 -1.82 -9.61
N GLU A 125 -19.71 -1.08 -9.51
CA GLU A 125 -19.26 -0.14 -10.54
C GLU A 125 -18.78 -0.84 -11.83
N PHE A 126 -18.22 -2.05 -11.73
CA PHE A 126 -17.95 -2.91 -12.89
C PHE A 126 -19.25 -3.43 -13.51
N ASP A 127 -20.21 -3.89 -12.70
CA ASP A 127 -21.52 -4.35 -13.18
C ASP A 127 -22.34 -3.21 -13.82
N ALA A 128 -22.10 -1.96 -13.39
CA ALA A 128 -22.61 -0.73 -14.02
C ALA A 128 -21.81 -0.27 -15.25
N GLY A 129 -20.71 -0.95 -15.61
CA GLY A 129 -19.86 -0.64 -16.77
C GLY A 129 -18.92 0.56 -16.60
N ARG A 130 -18.77 1.09 -15.38
CA ARG A 130 -17.92 2.25 -15.05
C ARG A 130 -16.47 1.89 -14.74
N LEU A 131 -16.20 0.64 -14.41
CA LEU A 131 -14.86 0.12 -14.13
C LEU A 131 -14.46 -0.96 -15.14
N SER A 132 -13.23 -0.90 -15.68
CA SER A 132 -12.71 -1.98 -16.52
C SER A 132 -12.51 -3.27 -15.72
N GLY A 133 -12.98 -4.40 -16.27
CA GLY A 133 -12.79 -5.72 -15.69
C GLY A 133 -11.31 -6.13 -15.56
N MET A 134 -10.41 -5.59 -16.38
CA MET A 134 -8.96 -5.81 -16.20
C MET A 134 -8.46 -5.13 -14.92
N ILE A 135 -8.90 -3.90 -14.65
CA ILE A 135 -8.54 -3.15 -13.43
C ILE A 135 -9.13 -3.84 -12.19
N LEU A 136 -10.41 -4.22 -12.22
CA LEU A 136 -11.05 -4.93 -11.11
C LEU A 136 -10.37 -6.27 -10.83
N SER A 137 -10.09 -7.06 -11.86
CA SER A 137 -9.39 -8.34 -11.72
C SER A 137 -7.97 -8.15 -11.16
N TRP A 138 -7.23 -7.15 -11.65
CA TRP A 138 -5.91 -6.82 -11.14
C TRP A 138 -5.92 -6.49 -9.64
N LEU A 139 -6.87 -5.66 -9.18
CA LEU A 139 -7.03 -5.32 -7.76
C LEU A 139 -7.35 -6.54 -6.89
N GLN A 140 -8.12 -7.51 -7.41
CA GLN A 140 -8.48 -8.73 -6.68
C GLN A 140 -7.37 -9.80 -6.66
N HIS A 141 -6.51 -9.87 -7.70
CA HIS A 141 -5.44 -10.87 -7.82
C HIS A 141 -4.04 -10.36 -7.43
N GLY A 142 -3.89 -9.04 -7.27
CA GLY A 142 -2.75 -8.39 -6.61
C GLY A 142 -1.42 -8.53 -7.35
N GLU A 143 -1.44 -8.51 -8.68
CA GLU A 143 -0.20 -8.40 -9.45
C GLU A 143 0.48 -7.06 -9.15
N GLY A 144 1.80 -7.05 -8.97
CA GLY A 144 2.52 -5.83 -8.58
C GLY A 144 2.41 -4.69 -9.60
N ILE A 145 2.18 -5.04 -10.87
CA ILE A 145 2.00 -4.14 -12.01
C ILE A 145 0.97 -4.78 -12.96
N VAL A 146 0.07 -3.99 -13.55
CA VAL A 146 -0.72 -4.39 -14.72
C VAL A 146 -0.41 -3.48 -15.90
N THR A 147 -0.35 -4.06 -17.10
CA THR A 147 -0.27 -3.31 -18.37
C THR A 147 -1.58 -3.49 -19.12
N VAL A 148 -2.22 -2.37 -19.45
CA VAL A 148 -3.56 -2.29 -20.03
C VAL A 148 -3.54 -1.37 -21.26
N PRO A 149 -4.26 -1.70 -22.35
CA PRO A 149 -4.36 -0.81 -23.50
C PRO A 149 -5.20 0.44 -23.14
N PRO A 150 -4.88 1.62 -23.71
CA PRO A 150 -5.54 2.89 -23.38
C PRO A 150 -7.06 2.85 -23.62
N SER A 151 -7.54 2.00 -24.54
CA SER A 151 -8.97 1.78 -24.82
C SER A 151 -9.77 1.17 -23.66
N GLN A 152 -9.13 0.74 -22.57
CA GLN A 152 -9.78 0.30 -21.33
C GLN A 152 -10.08 1.46 -20.37
N PHE A 153 -9.59 2.66 -20.69
CA PHE A 153 -9.80 3.88 -19.92
C PHE A 153 -10.76 4.79 -20.69
N GLU A 154 -11.43 5.70 -19.98
CA GLU A 154 -12.11 6.80 -20.66
C GLU A 154 -11.05 7.64 -21.37
N GLN A 155 -11.15 7.72 -22.71
CA GLN A 155 -10.13 8.37 -23.51
C GLN A 155 -10.07 9.85 -23.14
N ILE A 156 -9.02 10.25 -22.42
CA ILE A 156 -8.68 11.66 -22.27
C ILE A 156 -8.59 12.21 -23.70
N PRO A 157 -9.41 13.19 -24.11
CA PRO A 157 -9.36 13.70 -25.46
C PRO A 157 -7.94 14.21 -25.71
N HIS A 158 -7.25 13.58 -26.66
CA HIS A 158 -5.92 14.01 -27.07
C HIS A 158 -5.98 15.52 -27.32
N ALA A 159 -5.01 16.26 -26.78
CA ALA A 159 -4.77 17.64 -27.16
C ALA A 159 -4.27 17.68 -28.62
N GLN A 160 -5.19 17.46 -29.55
CA GLN A 160 -4.98 17.67 -30.98
C GLN A 160 -4.70 19.16 -31.19
N GLY A 161 -3.49 19.49 -31.64
CA GLY A 161 -3.18 20.85 -32.06
C GLY A 161 -2.15 21.61 -31.23
N ALA A 162 -1.03 20.97 -30.85
CA ALA A 162 0.24 21.69 -30.84
C ALA A 162 0.77 21.81 -32.30
N GLN A 163 0.03 22.52 -33.15
CA GLN A 163 0.57 22.97 -34.44
C GLN A 163 1.70 23.94 -34.14
N GLN A 164 2.95 23.58 -34.48
CA GLN A 164 4.03 24.57 -34.54
C GLN A 164 3.70 25.54 -35.69
N PRO A 165 3.57 26.85 -35.42
CA PRO A 165 3.55 27.83 -36.51
C PRO A 165 4.94 27.88 -37.16
N THR A 166 4.92 27.72 -38.48
CA THR A 166 5.94 28.01 -39.51
C THR A 166 7.26 28.64 -39.07
#